data_AF-A0A1L9BCA6-F1
#
_entry.id   AF-A0A1L9BCA6-F1
#
_cell.length_a   1.000
_cell.length_b   1.000
_cell.length_c   1.000
_cell.angle_alpha   90.00
_cell.angle_beta   90.00
_cell.angle_gamma   90.00
#
_symmetry.space_group_name_H-M   'P 1'
#
loop_
_entity.id
_entity.type
_entity.pdbx_description
1 polymer ?
#
loop_
_entity_poly.entity_id
_entity_poly.type
_entity_poly.pdbx_seq_one_letter_code
_entity_poly.pdbx_strand_id
1 'polypeptide(L)'
;MWLGSGWWGLLLLANAWDAGSARLVESLGGKAVATTSAGVAWAWGYKDGHALPLERLLQTASAITRAIDVPLTLDMERGFGNTPEEVTSVARLGVAGINIEEDRAVVLERTSLLSPRDYSFDPSRTASTQGEGVTLYR
;
A
#
# COMPACT_ATOMS: atom_id res chain seq x y z
N MET A 1 -3.26 24.52 32.38
CA MET A 1 -2.34 23.39 32.17
C MET A 1 -3.00 22.46 31.17
N TRP A 2 -2.57 22.49 29.91
CA TRP A 2 -3.15 21.74 28.80
C TRP A 2 -2.16 20.63 28.45
N LEU A 3 -2.43 19.39 28.85
CA LEU A 3 -1.66 18.21 28.41
C LEU A 3 -2.38 17.62 27.20
N GLY A 4 -2.32 18.33 26.07
CA GLY A 4 -2.68 17.76 24.79
C GLY A 4 -1.61 16.75 24.42
N SER A 5 -1.92 15.46 24.54
CA SER A 5 -1.12 14.37 24.00
C SER A 5 -1.12 14.49 22.48
N GLY A 6 -0.20 15.30 21.98
CA GLY A 6 -0.04 15.55 20.57
C GLY A 6 0.48 14.32 19.83
N TRP A 7 0.07 14.25 18.56
CA TRP A 7 0.77 13.56 17.48
C TRP A 7 0.58 12.02 17.43
N TRP A 8 -0.45 11.62 16.67
CA TRP A 8 -0.51 10.45 15.77
C TRP A 8 -0.11 9.09 16.37
N GLY A 9 -1.10 8.34 16.84
CA GLY A 9 -0.91 6.91 17.09
C GLY A 9 -0.48 6.18 15.81
N LEU A 10 0.40 5.19 15.95
CA LEU A 10 0.83 4.33 14.84
C LEU A 10 -0.37 3.59 14.24
N LEU A 11 -0.53 3.68 12.92
CA LEU A 11 -1.46 2.82 12.19
C LEU A 11 -0.77 1.47 11.95
N LEU A 12 -1.28 0.42 12.59
CA LEU A 12 -0.91 -0.95 12.27
C LEU A 12 -1.74 -1.41 11.08
N LEU A 13 -1.05 -1.71 9.98
CA LEU A 13 -1.65 -2.13 8.72
C LEU A 13 -1.25 -3.58 8.46
N ALA A 14 -2.16 -4.50 8.75
CA ALA A 14 -1.91 -5.92 8.54
C ALA A 14 -2.20 -6.29 7.08
N ASN A 15 -1.32 -7.13 6.52
CA ASN A 15 -1.48 -7.65 5.17
C ASN A 15 -2.51 -8.78 5.12
N ALA A 16 -3.35 -8.76 4.09
CA ALA A 16 -4.28 -9.81 3.72
C ALA A 16 -4.07 -10.19 2.24
N TRP A 17 -4.46 -11.40 1.88
CA TRP A 17 -4.30 -11.93 0.52
C TRP A 17 -5.61 -12.44 -0.09
N ASP A 18 -6.69 -12.48 0.70
CA ASP A 18 -8.04 -12.84 0.28
C ASP A 18 -9.09 -12.24 1.25
N ALA A 19 -10.38 -12.42 0.93
CA ALA A 19 -11.48 -11.91 1.75
C ALA A 19 -11.52 -12.53 3.17
N GLY A 20 -11.12 -13.80 3.32
CA GLY A 20 -11.15 -14.49 4.60
C GLY A 20 -10.09 -13.96 5.57
N SER A 21 -8.86 -13.78 5.10
CA SER A 21 -7.76 -13.19 5.85
C SER A 21 -8.03 -11.74 6.21
N ALA A 22 -8.60 -10.94 5.29
CA ALA A 22 -8.99 -9.57 5.57
C ALA A 22 -10.08 -9.50 6.67
N ARG A 23 -11.10 -10.35 6.57
CA ARG A 23 -12.17 -10.42 7.59
C ARG A 23 -11.62 -10.87 8.95
N LEU A 24 -10.64 -11.77 8.96
CA LEU A 24 -9.97 -12.17 10.20
C LEU A 24 -9.25 -10.97 10.84
N VAL A 25 -8.46 -10.22 10.08
CA VAL A 25 -7.77 -9.01 10.56
C VAL A 25 -8.77 -8.02 11.17
N GLU A 26 -9.86 -7.74 10.47
CA GLU A 26 -10.91 -6.84 10.96
C GLU A 26 -11.56 -7.37 12.24
N SER A 27 -11.89 -8.67 12.30
CA SER A 27 -12.52 -9.29 13.48
C SER A 27 -11.64 -9.23 14.72
N LEU A 28 -10.31 -9.17 14.55
CA LEU A 28 -9.33 -9.01 15.62
C LEU A 28 -9.09 -7.53 15.99
N GLY A 29 -9.86 -6.60 15.41
CA GLY A 29 -9.84 -5.19 15.75
C GLY A 29 -8.96 -4.31 14.85
N GLY A 30 -8.46 -4.84 13.74
CA GLY A 30 -7.71 -4.08 12.73
C GLY A 30 -8.50 -2.85 12.27
N LYS A 31 -7.80 -1.70 12.14
CA LYS A 31 -8.42 -0.42 11.75
C LYS A 31 -8.28 -0.10 10.27
N ALA A 32 -7.45 -0.85 9.56
CA ALA A 32 -7.26 -0.85 8.12
C ALA A 32 -6.59 -2.16 7.72
N VAL A 33 -6.68 -2.52 6.44
CA VAL A 33 -6.05 -3.69 5.84
C VAL A 33 -5.23 -3.24 4.62
N ALA A 34 -4.09 -3.89 4.38
CA ALA A 34 -3.38 -3.79 3.11
C ALA A 34 -3.38 -5.14 2.39
N THR A 35 -3.23 -5.14 1.08
CA THR A 35 -2.74 -6.33 0.39
C THR A 35 -1.21 -6.37 0.36
N THR A 36 -0.65 -7.51 -0.03
CA THR A 36 0.77 -7.70 -0.30
C THR A 36 0.93 -8.49 -1.59
N SER A 37 1.83 -8.04 -2.48
CA SER A 37 2.11 -8.66 -3.79
C SER A 37 2.33 -10.17 -3.69
N ALA A 38 3.29 -10.59 -2.85
CA ALA A 38 3.62 -11.98 -2.64
C ALA A 38 2.42 -12.81 -2.14
N GLY A 39 1.71 -12.33 -1.13
CA GLY A 39 0.60 -13.05 -0.54
C GLY A 39 -0.54 -13.27 -1.54
N VAL A 40 -0.93 -12.21 -2.27
CA VAL A 40 -1.97 -12.31 -3.29
C VAL A 40 -1.51 -13.20 -4.46
N ALA A 41 -0.28 -13.02 -4.95
CA ALA A 41 0.25 -13.81 -6.05
C ALA A 41 0.27 -15.31 -5.71
N TRP A 42 0.77 -15.66 -4.53
CA TRP A 42 0.87 -17.06 -4.08
C TRP A 42 -0.49 -17.68 -3.84
N ALA A 43 -1.47 -16.93 -3.31
CA ALA A 43 -2.84 -17.40 -3.14
C ALA A 43 -3.50 -17.81 -4.48
N TRP A 44 -3.08 -17.18 -5.58
CA TRP A 44 -3.51 -17.53 -6.94
C TRP A 44 -2.59 -18.52 -7.66
N GLY A 45 -1.50 -18.98 -7.02
CA GLY A 45 -0.53 -19.90 -7.62
C GLY A 45 0.47 -19.24 -8.59
N TYR A 46 0.62 -17.92 -8.53
CA TYR A 46 1.60 -17.16 -9.30
C TYR A 46 2.87 -16.92 -8.47
N LYS A 47 3.99 -16.66 -9.14
CA LYS A 47 5.18 -16.12 -8.50
C LYS A 47 4.93 -14.66 -8.12
N ASP A 48 5.63 -14.20 -7.09
CA ASP A 48 5.73 -12.78 -6.80
C ASP A 48 6.55 -12.05 -7.88
N GLY A 49 6.42 -10.73 -7.98
CA GLY A 49 7.13 -9.89 -8.94
C GLY A 49 6.46 -9.84 -10.32
N HIS A 50 5.26 -9.28 -10.38
CA HIS A 50 4.49 -8.96 -11.58
C HIS A 50 4.02 -10.14 -12.43
N ALA A 51 4.11 -11.36 -11.91
CA ALA A 51 3.58 -12.52 -12.64
C ALA A 51 2.05 -12.64 -12.51
N LEU A 52 1.43 -12.03 -11.49
CA LEU A 52 -0.01 -12.04 -11.29
C LEU A 52 -0.72 -11.16 -12.34
N PRO A 53 -1.74 -11.65 -13.06
CA PRO A 53 -2.51 -10.79 -13.96
C PRO A 53 -3.29 -9.72 -13.19
N LEU A 54 -3.34 -8.49 -13.71
CA LEU A 54 -4.10 -7.37 -13.12
C LEU A 54 -5.55 -7.78 -12.79
N GLU A 55 -6.20 -8.53 -13.68
CA GLU A 55 -7.57 -9.02 -13.44
C GLU A 55 -7.71 -9.80 -12.12
N ARG A 56 -6.71 -10.60 -11.74
CA ARG A 56 -6.72 -11.36 -10.48
C ARG A 56 -6.52 -10.46 -9.27
N LEU A 57 -5.68 -9.43 -9.38
CA LEU A 57 -5.54 -8.42 -8.35
C LEU A 57 -6.87 -7.67 -8.14
N LEU A 58 -7.53 -7.23 -9.22
CA LEU A 58 -8.83 -6.55 -9.16
C LEU A 58 -9.93 -7.46 -8.60
N GLN A 59 -9.95 -8.75 -8.95
CA GLN A 59 -10.87 -9.73 -8.37
C GLN A 59 -10.65 -9.88 -6.86
N THR A 60 -9.39 -9.92 -6.42
CA THR A 60 -9.03 -10.01 -4.99
C THR A 60 -9.45 -8.76 -4.25
N ALA A 61 -9.12 -7.57 -4.77
CA ALA A 61 -9.52 -6.29 -4.22
C ALA A 61 -11.05 -6.21 -4.04
N SER A 62 -11.79 -6.52 -5.10
CA SER A 62 -13.25 -6.49 -5.09
C SER A 62 -13.84 -7.47 -4.07
N ALA A 63 -13.25 -8.65 -3.90
CA ALA A 63 -13.68 -9.61 -2.90
C ALA A 63 -13.42 -9.12 -1.47
N ILE A 64 -12.26 -8.51 -1.22
CA ILE A 64 -11.91 -7.95 0.10
C ILE A 64 -12.82 -6.77 0.43
N THR A 65 -12.98 -5.79 -0.46
CA THR A 65 -13.82 -4.60 -0.17
C THR A 65 -15.28 -4.97 0.11
N ARG A 66 -15.80 -6.07 -0.44
CA ARG A 66 -17.14 -6.58 -0.09
C ARG A 66 -17.21 -7.25 1.28
N ALA A 67 -16.09 -7.68 1.84
CA ALA A 67 -16.02 -8.51 3.04
C ALA A 67 -15.70 -7.73 4.32
N ILE A 68 -15.15 -6.51 4.20
CA ILE A 68 -14.73 -5.68 5.32
C ILE A 68 -15.35 -4.28 5.26
N ASP A 69 -15.50 -3.65 6.42
CA ASP A 69 -16.01 -2.27 6.56
C ASP A 69 -14.87 -1.26 6.83
N VAL A 70 -13.66 -1.74 7.09
CA VAL A 70 -12.46 -0.91 7.31
C VAL A 70 -11.71 -0.59 6.01
N PRO A 71 -10.95 0.53 5.94
CA PRO A 71 -10.20 0.91 4.75
C PRO A 71 -9.23 -0.17 4.26
N LEU A 72 -9.18 -0.35 2.93
CA LEU A 72 -8.24 -1.23 2.23
C LEU A 72 -7.22 -0.40 1.44
N THR A 73 -5.93 -0.71 1.54
CA THR A 73 -4.92 -0.29 0.56
C THR A 73 -4.48 -1.47 -0.31
N LEU A 74 -4.24 -1.22 -1.60
CA LEU A 74 -3.76 -2.23 -2.54
C LEU A 74 -2.27 -2.06 -2.82
N ASP A 75 -1.52 -3.14 -2.66
CA ASP A 75 -0.22 -3.30 -3.29
C ASP A 75 -0.40 -3.52 -4.80
N MET A 76 0.07 -2.53 -5.58
CA MET A 76 -0.01 -2.52 -7.04
C MET A 76 1.34 -2.82 -7.69
N GLU A 77 2.36 -3.23 -6.93
CA GLU A 77 3.74 -3.33 -7.41
C GLU A 77 4.11 -2.08 -8.24
N ARG A 78 4.65 -2.20 -9.46
CA ARG A 78 4.96 -1.06 -10.38
C ARG A 78 3.74 -0.42 -11.05
N GLY A 79 2.52 -0.73 -10.61
CA GLY A 79 1.27 -0.12 -11.07
C GLY A 79 0.38 -0.99 -11.96
N PHE A 80 0.83 -2.16 -12.43
CA PHE A 80 0.11 -3.10 -13.32
C PHE A 80 -0.54 -2.52 -14.61
N GLY A 81 -0.42 -1.21 -14.84
CA GLY A 81 -0.93 -0.47 -15.99
C GLY A 81 0.16 0.45 -16.54
N ASN A 82 0.03 0.81 -17.82
CA ASN A 82 0.97 1.69 -18.52
C ASN A 82 0.51 3.15 -18.51
N THR A 83 -0.71 3.42 -18.03
CA THR A 83 -1.29 4.77 -17.96
C THR A 83 -1.82 5.11 -16.56
N PRO A 84 -1.84 6.40 -16.17
CA PRO A 84 -2.45 6.85 -14.93
C PRO A 84 -3.93 6.42 -14.78
N GLU A 85 -4.67 6.33 -15.88
CA GLU A 85 -6.07 5.91 -15.88
C GLU A 85 -6.24 4.43 -15.50
N GLU A 86 -5.33 3.56 -15.96
CA GLU A 86 -5.34 2.13 -15.60
C GLU A 86 -5.04 1.95 -14.10
N VAL A 87 -4.05 2.68 -13.58
CA VAL A 87 -3.66 2.67 -12.16
C VAL A 87 -4.80 3.21 -11.28
N THR A 88 -5.47 4.28 -11.70
CA THR A 88 -6.56 4.91 -10.93
C THR A 88 -7.89 4.18 -11.04
N SER A 89 -8.04 3.24 -11.98
CA SER A 89 -9.27 2.45 -12.15
C SER A 89 -9.67 1.69 -10.89
N VAL A 90 -8.70 1.34 -10.04
CA VAL A 90 -8.90 0.65 -8.75
C VAL A 90 -9.68 1.47 -7.73
N ALA A 91 -9.66 2.81 -7.82
CA ALA A 91 -10.44 3.67 -6.94
C ALA A 91 -11.94 3.37 -7.05
N ARG A 92 -12.41 2.91 -8.21
CA ARG A 92 -13.80 2.49 -8.43
C ARG A 92 -14.19 1.25 -7.62
N LEU A 93 -13.22 0.50 -7.11
CA LEU A 93 -13.44 -0.68 -6.26
C LEU A 93 -13.62 -0.33 -4.79
N GLY A 94 -13.59 0.97 -4.41
CA GLY A 94 -13.78 1.41 -3.02
C GLY A 94 -12.54 1.24 -2.13
N VAL A 95 -11.35 1.08 -2.73
CA VAL A 95 -10.10 1.08 -1.98
C VAL A 95 -9.74 2.49 -1.52
N ALA A 96 -9.12 2.60 -0.35
CA ALA A 96 -8.72 3.88 0.24
C ALA A 96 -7.37 4.40 -0.31
N GLY A 97 -6.58 3.54 -0.93
CA GLY A 97 -5.30 3.93 -1.53
C GLY A 97 -4.56 2.77 -2.15
N ILE A 98 -3.40 3.10 -2.71
CA ILE A 98 -2.49 2.13 -3.33
C ILE A 98 -1.04 2.36 -2.89
N ASN A 99 -0.27 1.29 -2.93
CA ASN A 99 1.18 1.26 -2.80
C ASN A 99 1.77 0.94 -4.18
N ILE A 100 2.71 1.77 -4.63
CA ILE A 100 3.45 1.56 -5.89
C ILE A 100 4.94 1.50 -5.54
N GLU A 101 5.65 0.54 -6.14
CA GLU A 101 7.10 0.40 -6.02
C GLU A 101 7.83 0.75 -7.33
N GLU A 102 9.08 1.20 -7.19
CA GLU A 102 9.99 1.49 -8.30
C GLU A 102 11.16 0.51 -8.24
N ASP A 103 11.63 0.03 -9.40
CA ASP A 103 12.69 -0.99 -9.52
C ASP A 103 14.09 -0.56 -9.10
N ARG A 104 14.27 0.67 -8.67
CA ARG A 104 15.58 1.15 -8.28
C ARG A 104 15.93 0.61 -6.91
N ALA A 105 16.52 -0.57 -6.91
CA ALA A 105 17.59 -0.87 -5.97
C ALA A 105 18.64 0.23 -6.14
N VAL A 106 18.52 1.30 -5.35
CA VAL A 106 19.70 2.10 -5.04
C VAL A 106 20.58 1.15 -4.28
N VAL A 107 21.55 0.54 -4.98
CA VAL A 107 22.72 -0.04 -4.32
C VAL A 107 23.36 1.15 -3.62
N LEU A 108 23.01 1.36 -2.35
CA LEU A 108 23.78 2.20 -1.47
C LEU A 108 25.11 1.47 -1.35
N GLU A 109 26.10 1.85 -2.15
CA GLU A 109 27.50 1.55 -1.87
C GLU A 109 27.77 2.12 -0.48
N ARG A 110 27.61 1.27 0.54
CA ARG A 110 27.88 1.45 1.98
C ARG A 110 28.24 2.90 2.37
N THR A 111 27.32 3.82 2.13
CA THR A 111 27.50 5.21 2.48
C THR A 111 26.88 5.32 3.85
N SER A 112 27.73 5.63 4.83
CA SER A 112 27.42 5.80 6.25
C SER A 112 25.94 6.13 6.51
N LEU A 113 25.27 5.26 7.27
CA LEU A 113 23.91 5.46 7.77
C LEU A 113 23.71 6.92 8.19
N LEU A 114 22.92 7.67 7.42
CA LEU A 114 22.50 9.01 7.82
C LEU A 114 21.63 8.87 9.07
N SER A 115 21.83 9.76 10.03
CA SER A 115 21.11 9.68 11.29
C SER A 115 19.65 10.11 11.06
N PRO A 116 18.69 9.61 11.85
CA PRO A 116 17.28 10.02 11.75
C PRO A 116 17.02 11.54 11.90
N ARG A 117 18.03 12.36 12.21
CA ARG A 117 17.94 13.82 12.31
C ARG A 117 18.12 14.55 10.98
N ASP A 118 18.52 13.84 9.93
CA ASP A 118 18.83 14.44 8.63
C ASP A 118 17.62 14.50 7.69
N TYR A 119 16.45 14.00 8.14
CA TYR A 119 15.19 14.09 7.39
C TYR A 119 14.42 15.37 7.79
N SER A 120 14.42 16.38 6.93
CA SER A 120 13.53 17.54 7.04
C SER A 120 12.57 17.60 5.85
N PHE A 121 11.28 17.72 6.15
CA PHE A 121 10.23 17.90 5.15
C PHE A 121 10.16 19.37 4.74
N ASP A 122 10.44 19.67 3.47
CA ASP A 122 10.34 21.01 2.87
C ASP A 122 9.12 21.10 1.93
N PRO A 123 8.07 21.85 2.29
CA PRO A 123 6.84 21.96 1.52
C PRO A 123 6.96 22.84 0.26
N SER A 124 8.12 23.47 0.00
CA SER A 124 8.34 24.34 -1.16
C SER A 124 8.92 23.62 -2.39
N ARG A 125 9.33 22.35 -2.25
CA ARG A 125 9.73 21.52 -3.38
C ARG A 125 8.48 20.95 -4.06
N THR A 126 8.19 21.43 -5.27
CA THR A 126 7.26 20.76 -6.18
C THR A 126 7.70 19.32 -6.38
N ALA A 127 6.75 18.37 -6.28
CA ALA A 127 7.00 16.94 -6.31
C ALA A 127 7.84 16.53 -7.52
N SER A 128 9.15 16.41 -7.34
CA SER A 128 9.98 15.51 -8.11
C SER A 128 9.90 14.16 -7.42
N THR A 129 9.38 13.17 -8.12
CA THR A 129 9.18 11.80 -7.64
C THR A 129 10.53 11.15 -7.36
N GLN A 130 11.02 11.33 -6.14
CA GLN A 130 12.00 10.47 -5.50
C GLN A 130 11.56 10.24 -4.05
N GLY A 131 10.94 9.08 -3.81
CA GLY A 131 10.52 8.62 -2.49
C GLY A 131 9.38 7.61 -2.61
N GLU A 132 9.45 6.54 -1.82
CA GLU A 132 8.35 5.59 -1.63
C GLU A 132 7.08 6.37 -1.23
N GLY A 133 6.03 6.25 -2.03
CA GLY A 133 4.81 7.05 -1.88
C GLY A 133 3.58 6.16 -1.77
N VAL A 134 2.92 6.19 -0.61
CA VAL A 134 1.53 5.72 -0.49
C VAL A 134 0.64 6.82 -1.07
N THR A 135 -0.08 6.52 -2.15
CA THR A 135 -1.05 7.47 -2.71
C THR A 135 -2.44 7.11 -2.18
N LEU A 136 -2.96 7.93 -1.28
CA LEU A 136 -4.34 7.85 -0.79
C LEU A 136 -5.23 8.64 -1.75
N TYR A 137 -6.23 7.98 -2.34
CA TYR A 137 -7.26 8.65 -3.13
C TYR A 137 -8.43 8.98 -2.21
N ARG A 138 -8.96 10.20 -2.32
CA ARG A 138 -10.10 10.70 -1.53
C ARG A 138 -11.38 10.69 -2.34
#